data_AF-A0A956LM77-F1
#
_entry.id   AF-A0A956LM77-F1
#
_cell.length_a   1.000
_cell.length_b   1.000
_cell.length_c   1.000
_cell.angle_alpha   90.00
_cell.angle_beta   90.00
_cell.angle_gamma   90.00
#
_symmetry.space_group_name_H-M   'P 1'
#
loop_
_entity.id
_entity.type
_entity.pdbx_description
1 polymer ?
#
loop_
_entity_poly.entity_id
_entity_poly.type
_entity_poly.pdbx_seq_one_letter_code
_entity_poly.pdbx_strand_id
1 'polypeptide(L)'
;MSRVAPLAASLVALALGACVEPHTPGDETDAPESTSGPSTAGESTVNTVTSAAPSTTEGVDPTETEGGCLEGSLGCQCTPSGTCDDGLSCIEAVCIPASCGNGEIEPEFGEECDPGVADDPMCELDCTLKPTCGNGQLEVGEPCDDGNDNNNDACLNTCEPNTCGDGYLWAETEECDDGADNDDEGACLSTCESARCGDAYLWQGVEGCDDGDQDNTDACLNNCTPATCGDGYVWQGAEECDDGNAIDDDGCGNDCTLAPTEFDDCGFPSDDGVWVEFSWTTQDQQPGDPEFSFSSTPGWGAPQWSPQAVDLFAGIVAGNDPIGWVLRVDNADTLRLRFKTTGLSFDSATVCVKGRSSSAQFGVNFDLRNSQNGNCGGSGSFSADWIEQHDGIALPDNCVLQDSNLQTLDITVNGGVDQLLGLRSVRLALHNTNF
;
A
#
# COMPACT_ATOMS: atom_id res chain seq x y z
N MET A 1 -33.66 37.21 -38.43
CA MET A 1 -33.55 36.18 -39.49
C MET A 1 -32.33 35.33 -39.16
N SER A 2 -32.42 34.48 -38.14
CA SER A 2 -32.87 33.07 -38.23
C SER A 2 -32.07 32.27 -39.24
N ARG A 3 -31.16 31.41 -38.73
CA ARG A 3 -30.95 30.05 -39.20
C ARG A 3 -30.14 29.26 -38.17
N VAL A 4 -30.91 28.54 -37.36
CA VAL A 4 -30.53 27.42 -36.51
C VAL A 4 -30.20 26.21 -37.40
N ALA A 5 -29.20 25.43 -37.03
CA ALA A 5 -28.95 24.08 -37.56
C ALA A 5 -28.81 23.11 -36.38
N PRO A 6 -29.60 22.02 -36.31
CA PRO A 6 -29.39 20.94 -35.35
C PRO A 6 -29.16 19.56 -36.02
N LEU A 7 -28.87 18.57 -35.16
CA LEU A 7 -28.82 17.10 -35.35
C LEU A 7 -27.44 16.54 -35.77
N ALA A 8 -26.92 15.44 -35.19
CA ALA A 8 -27.59 14.33 -34.49
C ALA A 8 -26.68 13.71 -33.41
N ALA A 9 -27.28 13.36 -32.26
CA ALA A 9 -26.74 12.44 -31.27
C ALA A 9 -27.24 11.03 -31.58
N SER A 10 -26.34 10.04 -31.56
CA SER A 10 -26.68 8.62 -31.76
C SER A 10 -26.82 7.94 -30.40
N LEU A 11 -28.04 7.48 -30.13
CA LEU A 11 -28.46 6.73 -28.96
C LEU A 11 -28.26 5.23 -29.25
N VAL A 12 -27.52 4.51 -28.40
CA VAL A 12 -27.58 3.04 -28.34
C VAL A 12 -28.14 2.68 -26.97
N ALA A 13 -29.35 2.14 -27.00
CA ALA A 13 -30.03 1.55 -25.86
C ALA A 13 -29.62 0.08 -25.73
N LEU A 14 -29.23 -0.34 -24.53
CA LEU A 14 -29.36 -1.73 -24.09
C LEU A 14 -30.01 -1.71 -22.71
N ALA A 15 -31.23 -2.23 -22.64
CA ALA A 15 -31.93 -2.56 -21.41
C ALA A 15 -32.33 -4.03 -21.51
N LEU A 16 -32.13 -4.80 -20.43
CA LEU A 16 -33.08 -5.74 -19.81
C LEU A 16 -32.35 -6.75 -18.93
N GLY A 17 -32.78 -6.85 -17.66
CA GLY A 17 -32.41 -7.96 -16.79
C GLY A 17 -32.66 -7.72 -15.31
N ALA A 18 -33.88 -7.32 -14.94
CA ALA A 18 -34.32 -7.26 -13.54
C ALA A 18 -34.69 -8.65 -13.01
N CYS A 19 -34.36 -8.93 -11.75
CA CYS A 19 -35.04 -9.92 -10.92
C CYS A 19 -35.28 -9.30 -9.53
N VAL A 20 -36.54 -9.33 -9.11
CA VAL A 20 -37.10 -8.83 -7.85
C VAL A 20 -37.91 -9.96 -7.21
N GLU A 21 -37.59 -10.25 -5.94
CA GLU A 21 -38.44 -10.73 -4.82
C GLU A 21 -39.01 -12.18 -4.82
N PRO A 22 -39.39 -12.77 -3.64
CA PRO A 22 -39.97 -12.08 -2.46
C PRO A 22 -39.63 -12.57 -1.03
N HIS A 23 -40.08 -11.74 -0.08
CA HIS A 23 -40.13 -11.91 1.38
C HIS A 23 -41.34 -12.72 1.92
N THR A 24 -41.19 -13.15 3.19
CA THR A 24 -42.19 -13.38 4.30
C THR A 24 -42.70 -14.82 4.58
N PRO A 25 -43.29 -15.13 5.78
CA PRO A 25 -42.78 -15.04 7.18
C PRO A 25 -43.18 -16.25 8.10
N GLY A 26 -42.78 -16.24 9.38
CA GLY A 26 -43.30 -17.06 10.51
C GLY A 26 -42.35 -18.17 11.01
N ASP A 27 -42.29 -18.61 12.27
CA ASP A 27 -43.01 -18.30 13.53
C ASP A 27 -42.24 -19.01 14.69
N GLU A 28 -42.58 -18.65 15.93
CA GLU A 28 -42.06 -19.01 17.26
C GLU A 28 -41.58 -20.46 17.56
N THR A 29 -40.60 -20.63 18.47
CA THR A 29 -40.72 -21.22 19.84
C THR A 29 -39.43 -21.88 20.39
N ASP A 30 -39.23 -21.64 21.71
CA ASP A 30 -38.58 -22.50 22.73
C ASP A 30 -37.04 -22.54 22.93
N ALA A 31 -36.62 -21.88 24.01
CA ALA A 31 -35.58 -22.32 24.97
C ALA A 31 -36.10 -23.54 25.80
N PRO A 32 -35.36 -24.22 26.72
CA PRO A 32 -34.16 -23.77 27.45
C PRO A 32 -33.11 -24.86 27.82
N GLU A 33 -32.21 -24.44 28.74
CA GLU A 33 -31.32 -25.18 29.66
C GLU A 33 -29.90 -25.52 29.17
N SER A 34 -28.88 -24.80 29.66
CA SER A 34 -28.14 -24.95 30.93
C SER A 34 -27.10 -26.06 30.91
N THR A 35 -25.83 -25.73 31.15
CA THR A 35 -24.99 -26.26 32.25
C THR A 35 -23.53 -25.76 32.17
N SER A 36 -23.15 -25.01 33.22
CA SER A 36 -21.91 -25.11 34.02
C SER A 36 -20.50 -25.11 33.37
N GLY A 37 -19.82 -23.94 33.44
CA GLY A 37 -18.55 -23.62 34.14
C GLY A 37 -17.23 -24.38 33.85
N PRO A 38 -16.10 -24.02 34.51
CA PRO A 38 -15.66 -22.69 34.97
C PRO A 38 -14.20 -22.35 34.57
N SER A 39 -13.76 -21.15 34.96
CA SER A 39 -12.43 -20.56 34.75
C SER A 39 -11.33 -21.13 35.67
N THR A 40 -10.08 -20.89 35.28
CA THR A 40 -8.90 -20.97 36.16
C THR A 40 -7.99 -19.77 35.95
N ALA A 41 -7.61 -19.13 37.05
CA ALA A 41 -6.56 -18.12 37.18
C ALA A 41 -5.33 -18.71 37.92
N GLY A 42 -4.17 -18.11 37.71
CA GLY A 42 -2.95 -18.17 38.55
C GLY A 42 -2.27 -16.78 38.46
N GLU A 43 -1.49 -16.28 39.42
CA GLU A 43 -0.65 -16.97 40.40
C GLU A 43 0.00 -15.99 41.42
N SER A 44 0.35 -16.51 42.62
CA SER A 44 1.50 -16.19 43.54
C SER A 44 1.56 -14.90 44.39
N THR A 45 2.11 -14.86 45.63
CA THR A 45 3.00 -15.77 46.41
C THR A 45 3.12 -15.36 47.92
N VAL A 46 3.15 -16.36 48.83
CA VAL A 46 4.18 -16.67 49.91
C VAL A 46 4.39 -15.68 51.10
N ASN A 47 4.57 -15.98 52.40
CA ASN A 47 4.84 -17.12 53.32
C ASN A 47 4.47 -16.63 54.77
N THR A 48 4.30 -17.39 55.88
CA THR A 48 5.23 -18.33 56.55
C THR A 48 4.59 -18.95 57.84
N VAL A 49 4.82 -20.26 58.03
CA VAL A 49 5.05 -21.09 59.25
C VAL A 49 3.95 -21.40 60.31
N THR A 50 3.59 -22.70 60.28
CA THR A 50 3.06 -23.73 61.22
C THR A 50 3.62 -23.71 62.67
N SER A 51 3.13 -24.33 63.76
CA SER A 51 2.02 -25.25 64.14
C SER A 51 2.04 -25.37 65.69
N ALA A 52 0.89 -25.62 66.34
CA ALA A 52 0.65 -26.70 67.34
C ALA A 52 -0.67 -26.48 68.12
N ALA A 53 -1.47 -27.55 68.21
CA ALA A 53 -2.84 -27.67 68.77
C ALA A 53 -2.86 -27.85 70.32
N PRO A 54 -3.95 -28.27 71.02
CA PRO A 54 -5.36 -28.48 70.66
C PRO A 54 -6.42 -28.01 71.72
N SER A 55 -7.69 -28.25 71.37
CA SER A 55 -8.97 -28.21 72.15
C SER A 55 -8.94 -28.55 73.66
N THR A 56 -9.77 -27.82 74.45
CA THR A 56 -10.75 -28.37 75.43
C THR A 56 -11.74 -27.30 75.98
N THR A 57 -13.05 -27.53 75.75
CA THR A 57 -14.25 -27.44 76.66
C THR A 57 -14.47 -26.29 77.68
N GLU A 58 -15.61 -25.55 77.52
CA GLU A 58 -16.81 -25.45 78.41
C GLU A 58 -17.47 -24.05 78.49
N GLY A 59 -18.72 -23.95 77.97
CA GLY A 59 -19.92 -23.28 78.52
C GLY A 59 -20.03 -21.74 78.63
N VAL A 60 -20.95 -21.12 77.87
CA VAL A 60 -22.08 -20.25 78.32
C VAL A 60 -23.17 -20.12 77.22
N ASP A 61 -24.43 -20.40 77.60
CA ASP A 61 -25.80 -20.00 77.18
C ASP A 61 -26.16 -19.35 75.80
N PRO A 62 -27.31 -19.69 75.14
CA PRO A 62 -27.64 -19.27 73.77
C PRO A 62 -28.72 -18.17 73.69
N THR A 63 -28.42 -17.04 73.04
CA THR A 63 -29.29 -16.04 72.36
C THR A 63 -28.30 -14.99 71.80
N GLU A 64 -28.22 -14.55 70.56
CA GLU A 64 -29.19 -14.22 69.50
C GLU A 64 -28.51 -14.35 68.11
N THR A 65 -29.36 -14.46 67.09
CA THR A 65 -29.20 -14.46 65.62
C THR A 65 -28.44 -13.25 65.04
N GLU A 66 -27.54 -13.44 64.06
CA GLU A 66 -27.74 -13.26 62.59
C GLU A 66 -28.35 -11.89 62.20
N GLY A 67 -27.61 -11.12 61.39
CA GLY A 67 -27.94 -9.77 60.90
C GLY A 67 -29.12 -9.72 59.92
N GLY A 68 -30.31 -10.00 60.43
CA GLY A 68 -31.58 -9.66 59.80
C GLY A 68 -31.94 -8.20 60.08
N CYS A 69 -32.46 -7.52 59.06
CA CYS A 69 -33.09 -6.19 59.18
C CYS A 69 -34.12 -6.24 60.32
N LEU A 70 -33.98 -5.37 61.33
CA LEU A 70 -34.94 -5.30 62.44
C LEU A 70 -36.26 -4.72 61.91
N GLU A 71 -37.34 -5.48 62.05
CA GLU A 71 -38.67 -5.09 61.60
C GLU A 71 -39.10 -3.79 62.30
N GLY A 72 -39.46 -2.77 61.52
CA GLY A 72 -39.71 -1.42 62.04
C GLY A 72 -38.57 -0.41 61.84
N SER A 73 -37.35 -0.85 61.52
CA SER A 73 -36.18 0.02 61.37
C SER A 73 -36.02 0.59 59.96
N LEU A 74 -35.27 1.69 59.80
CA LEU A 74 -35.07 2.40 58.52
C LEU A 74 -34.63 1.44 57.40
N GLY A 75 -35.38 1.39 56.29
CA GLY A 75 -35.13 0.51 55.15
C GLY A 75 -35.57 -0.95 55.35
N CYS A 76 -36.16 -1.30 56.48
CA CYS A 76 -36.66 -2.64 56.79
C CYS A 76 -38.18 -2.74 56.63
N GLN A 77 -38.71 -3.96 56.63
CA GLN A 77 -40.14 -4.17 56.57
C GLN A 77 -40.85 -3.54 57.77
N CYS A 78 -42.02 -2.96 57.52
CA CYS A 78 -42.88 -2.49 58.59
C CYS A 78 -43.27 -3.64 59.52
N THR A 79 -43.50 -3.30 60.78
CA THR A 79 -44.12 -4.26 61.71
C THR A 79 -45.46 -4.76 61.16
N PRO A 80 -45.99 -5.90 61.62
CA PRO A 80 -47.25 -6.44 61.12
C PRO A 80 -48.46 -5.54 61.42
N SER A 81 -48.24 -4.52 62.25
CA SER A 81 -49.20 -3.48 62.62
C SER A 81 -49.16 -2.26 61.69
N GLY A 82 -48.27 -2.24 60.69
CA GLY A 82 -48.05 -1.11 59.79
C GLY A 82 -47.34 0.07 60.45
N THR A 83 -46.57 -0.17 61.52
CA THR A 83 -45.85 0.87 62.27
C THR A 83 -44.33 0.67 62.19
N CYS A 84 -43.58 1.75 62.36
CA CYS A 84 -42.12 1.79 62.32
C CYS A 84 -41.56 2.44 63.59
N ASP A 85 -40.24 2.37 63.77
CA ASP A 85 -39.52 3.02 64.89
C ASP A 85 -39.78 4.53 64.89
N ASP A 86 -39.69 5.15 66.07
CA ASP A 86 -40.03 6.57 66.25
C ASP A 86 -39.29 7.48 65.25
N GLY A 87 -40.06 8.27 64.49
CA GLY A 87 -39.52 9.09 63.41
C GLY A 87 -39.47 8.37 62.06
N LEU A 88 -40.13 7.22 61.91
CA LEU A 88 -40.34 6.52 60.65
C LEU A 88 -41.85 6.30 60.34
N SER A 89 -42.23 6.38 59.08
CA SER A 89 -43.55 6.06 58.51
C SER A 89 -43.47 4.76 57.70
N CYS A 90 -44.56 3.98 57.73
CA CYS A 90 -44.67 2.75 56.97
C CYS A 90 -45.30 3.01 55.60
N ILE A 91 -44.50 2.94 54.53
CA ILE A 91 -44.95 3.12 53.14
C ILE A 91 -44.55 1.87 52.34
N GLU A 92 -45.51 1.30 51.60
CA GLU A 92 -45.32 0.04 50.82
C GLU A 92 -44.65 -1.11 51.58
N ALA A 93 -44.98 -1.23 52.88
CA ALA A 93 -44.42 -2.22 53.79
C ALA A 93 -42.92 -2.05 54.11
N VAL A 94 -42.34 -0.86 53.88
CA VAL A 94 -40.98 -0.47 54.29
C VAL A 94 -41.01 0.76 55.20
N CYS A 95 -40.12 0.82 56.19
CA CYS A 95 -40.00 1.93 57.13
C CYS A 95 -39.04 3.00 56.62
N ILE A 96 -39.55 4.20 56.36
CA ILE A 96 -38.82 5.39 55.90
C ILE A 96 -39.03 6.54 56.87
N PRO A 97 -38.24 7.63 56.90
CA PRO A 97 -38.41 8.73 57.85
C PRO A 97 -39.83 9.34 57.83
N ALA A 98 -40.38 9.65 59.01
CA ALA A 98 -41.77 10.06 59.22
C ALA A 98 -42.14 11.45 58.68
N SER A 99 -41.15 12.16 58.14
CA SER A 99 -41.28 13.47 57.49
C SER A 99 -41.22 13.36 55.97
N CYS A 100 -41.32 12.15 55.41
CA CYS A 100 -41.31 11.94 53.99
C CYS A 100 -42.51 11.11 53.55
N GLY A 101 -43.30 11.63 52.61
CA GLY A 101 -44.45 10.93 52.03
C GLY A 101 -45.76 11.12 52.78
N ASN A 102 -45.87 12.19 53.59
CA ASN A 102 -47.08 12.52 54.36
C ASN A 102 -48.03 13.48 53.60
N GLY A 103 -47.60 13.98 52.45
CA GLY A 103 -48.31 14.90 51.55
C GLY A 103 -48.06 16.38 51.84
N GLU A 104 -47.13 16.75 52.72
CA GLU A 104 -46.81 18.13 53.10
C GLU A 104 -45.29 18.33 53.09
N ILE A 105 -44.81 19.39 52.42
CA ILE A 105 -43.37 19.72 52.40
C ILE A 105 -43.01 20.47 53.69
N GLU A 106 -42.15 19.87 54.53
CA GLU A 106 -41.70 20.35 55.84
C GLU A 106 -40.19 20.71 55.84
N PRO A 107 -39.78 21.86 55.27
CA PRO A 107 -38.37 22.20 55.06
C PRO A 107 -37.56 22.38 56.36
N GLU A 108 -38.21 22.66 57.50
CA GLU A 108 -37.57 22.68 58.82
C GLU A 108 -37.02 21.32 59.27
N PHE A 109 -37.49 20.23 58.68
CA PHE A 109 -37.00 18.86 58.93
C PHE A 109 -36.09 18.34 57.83
N GLY A 110 -35.69 19.19 56.87
CA GLY A 110 -34.77 18.84 55.79
C GLY A 110 -35.43 18.20 54.57
N GLU A 111 -36.75 18.32 54.45
CA GLU A 111 -37.53 17.86 53.31
C GLU A 111 -37.45 18.86 52.15
N GLU A 112 -37.10 18.38 50.94
CA GLU A 112 -37.05 19.22 49.74
C GLU A 112 -38.32 19.09 48.88
N CYS A 113 -39.01 17.96 48.98
CA CYS A 113 -40.25 17.61 48.31
C CYS A 113 -40.96 16.48 49.07
N ASP A 114 -42.25 16.22 48.79
CA ASP A 114 -42.99 15.11 49.40
C ASP A 114 -43.59 14.21 48.29
N PRO A 115 -43.22 12.93 48.16
CA PRO A 115 -43.75 12.05 47.12
C PRO A 115 -45.18 11.55 47.43
N GLY A 116 -45.71 11.89 48.60
CA GLY A 116 -46.93 11.32 49.15
C GLY A 116 -46.77 9.82 49.41
N VAL A 117 -47.84 9.06 49.10
CA VAL A 117 -47.87 7.60 49.27
C VAL A 117 -47.48 6.83 48.00
N ALA A 118 -46.89 7.49 46.99
CA ALA A 118 -46.58 6.90 45.69
C ALA A 118 -45.30 7.52 45.07
N ASP A 119 -44.76 6.86 44.05
CA ASP A 119 -43.60 7.33 43.28
C ASP A 119 -43.92 8.67 42.56
N ASP A 120 -43.39 9.79 43.07
CA ASP A 120 -43.53 11.12 42.47
C ASP A 120 -42.36 11.34 41.48
N PRO A 121 -42.63 11.72 40.22
CA PRO A 121 -41.59 11.90 39.21
C PRO A 121 -40.49 12.91 39.57
N MET A 122 -40.76 13.82 40.50
CA MET A 122 -39.84 14.89 40.92
C MET A 122 -39.32 14.72 42.35
N CYS A 123 -39.74 13.66 43.07
CA CYS A 123 -39.39 13.46 44.46
C CYS A 123 -39.04 12.02 44.78
N GLU A 124 -37.80 11.80 45.22
CA GLU A 124 -37.33 10.49 45.66
C GLU A 124 -38.00 10.07 46.97
N LEU A 125 -38.00 8.77 47.28
CA LEU A 125 -38.68 8.21 48.47
C LEU A 125 -38.02 8.60 49.81
N ASP A 126 -36.89 9.30 49.76
CA ASP A 126 -36.20 9.92 50.90
C ASP A 126 -36.43 11.44 51.00
N CYS A 127 -37.33 11.98 50.16
CA CYS A 127 -37.74 13.37 50.11
C CYS A 127 -36.64 14.37 49.75
N THR A 128 -35.67 13.86 49.00
CA THR A 128 -34.79 14.67 48.16
C THR A 128 -35.44 14.88 46.79
N LEU A 129 -35.23 16.06 46.20
CA LEU A 129 -35.67 16.29 44.83
C LEU A 129 -34.95 15.31 43.91
N LYS A 130 -35.71 14.66 43.02
CA LYS A 130 -35.11 13.84 41.98
C LYS A 130 -34.29 14.76 41.08
N PRO A 131 -32.99 14.47 40.84
CA PRO A 131 -32.17 15.33 39.99
C PRO A 131 -32.83 15.44 38.62
N THR A 132 -33.01 16.68 38.16
CA THR A 132 -33.72 16.99 36.91
C THR A 132 -32.73 17.61 35.96
N CYS A 133 -32.26 16.81 35.01
CA CYS A 133 -31.32 17.28 34.00
C CYS A 133 -31.82 18.45 33.19
N GLY A 134 -30.89 19.36 32.88
CA GLY A 134 -31.11 20.46 31.96
C GLY A 134 -31.80 21.65 32.63
N ASN A 135 -31.79 21.73 33.96
CA ASN A 135 -32.45 22.79 34.71
C ASN A 135 -31.49 23.95 35.11
N GLY A 136 -30.19 23.74 34.96
CA GLY A 136 -29.12 24.70 35.22
C GLY A 136 -28.55 24.60 36.63
N GLN A 137 -28.91 23.58 37.40
CA GLN A 137 -28.43 23.34 38.76
C GLN A 137 -27.80 21.95 38.83
N LEU A 138 -26.54 21.89 39.25
CA LEU A 138 -25.86 20.62 39.50
C LEU A 138 -26.31 20.03 40.84
N GLU A 139 -27.10 18.97 40.78
CA GLU A 139 -27.73 18.31 41.93
C GLU A 139 -26.93 17.09 42.43
N VAL A 140 -27.27 16.57 43.62
CA VAL A 140 -26.55 15.41 44.17
C VAL A 140 -26.93 14.15 43.39
N GLY A 141 -25.93 13.45 42.84
CA GLY A 141 -26.14 12.25 42.01
C GLY A 141 -26.11 12.54 40.51
N GLU A 142 -26.08 13.81 40.13
CA GLU A 142 -25.94 14.27 38.77
C GLU A 142 -24.46 14.62 38.48
N PRO A 143 -23.79 13.92 37.54
CA PRO A 143 -22.41 14.22 37.16
C PRO A 143 -22.27 15.49 36.29
N CYS A 144 -23.34 15.93 35.62
CA CYS A 144 -23.38 17.15 34.82
C CYS A 144 -24.81 17.72 34.73
N ASP A 145 -24.93 19.05 34.57
CA ASP A 145 -26.16 19.76 34.14
C ASP A 145 -25.71 20.99 33.34
N ASP A 146 -26.20 21.17 32.12
CA ASP A 146 -25.88 22.33 31.28
C ASP A 146 -27.05 23.29 31.04
N GLY A 147 -28.17 23.06 31.73
CA GLY A 147 -29.32 23.95 31.74
C GLY A 147 -30.18 23.91 30.48
N ASN A 148 -30.13 22.84 29.69
CA ASN A 148 -31.04 22.66 28.56
C ASN A 148 -31.37 21.19 28.23
N ASP A 149 -32.35 20.96 27.33
CA ASP A 149 -32.83 19.62 26.95
C ASP A 149 -32.20 19.11 25.63
N ASN A 150 -30.95 19.47 25.35
CA ASN A 150 -30.21 19.03 24.17
C ASN A 150 -29.24 17.91 24.57
N ASN A 151 -29.03 16.93 23.69
CA ASN A 151 -28.03 15.88 23.95
C ASN A 151 -26.70 16.15 23.21
N ASN A 152 -26.66 17.15 22.32
CA ASN A 152 -25.53 17.43 21.43
C ASN A 152 -24.59 18.53 21.98
N ASP A 153 -24.53 18.63 23.29
CA ASP A 153 -23.70 19.54 24.08
C ASP A 153 -23.10 18.78 25.27
N ALA A 154 -22.62 19.49 26.30
CA ALA A 154 -21.73 18.90 27.30
C ALA A 154 -22.41 17.85 28.20
N CYS A 155 -23.75 17.83 28.28
CA CYS A 155 -24.49 16.93 29.14
C CYS A 155 -25.71 16.36 28.43
N LEU A 156 -25.92 15.05 28.51
CA LEU A 156 -27.13 14.41 28.00
C LEU A 156 -28.33 14.72 28.91
N ASN A 157 -29.53 14.67 28.35
CA ASN A 157 -30.80 14.77 29.08
C ASN A 157 -31.02 13.67 30.14
N THR A 158 -30.14 12.68 30.18
CA THR A 158 -30.09 11.61 31.20
C THR A 158 -29.09 11.88 32.32
N CYS A 159 -28.48 13.06 32.34
CA CYS A 159 -27.48 13.45 33.32
C CYS A 159 -26.24 12.58 33.27
N GLU A 160 -25.85 12.19 32.06
CA GLU A 160 -24.55 11.59 31.83
C GLU A 160 -23.76 12.60 30.98
N PRO A 161 -22.45 12.79 31.23
CA PRO A 161 -21.64 13.61 30.36
C PRO A 161 -21.73 13.07 28.94
N ASN A 162 -21.82 13.97 27.96
CA ASN A 162 -21.67 13.57 26.57
C ASN A 162 -20.24 13.04 26.36
N THR A 163 -20.12 11.86 25.78
CA THR A 163 -18.83 11.21 25.51
C THR A 163 -18.83 10.52 24.15
N CYS A 164 -17.71 10.68 23.45
CA CYS A 164 -17.44 9.97 22.21
C CYS A 164 -17.87 8.49 22.20
N GLY A 165 -18.72 8.16 21.24
CA GLY A 165 -19.31 6.84 21.02
C GLY A 165 -20.67 6.64 21.70
N ASP A 166 -21.28 7.69 22.26
CA ASP A 166 -22.62 7.64 22.86
C ASP A 166 -23.76 7.85 21.85
N GLY A 167 -23.45 8.22 20.61
CA GLY A 167 -24.39 8.46 19.53
C GLY A 167 -24.90 9.91 19.44
N TYR A 168 -24.35 10.84 20.23
CA TYR A 168 -24.71 12.25 20.24
C TYR A 168 -23.51 13.15 19.98
N LEU A 169 -23.49 13.80 18.82
CA LEU A 169 -22.40 14.68 18.43
C LEU A 169 -22.29 15.94 19.32
N TRP A 170 -21.23 16.06 20.12
CA TRP A 170 -20.87 17.30 20.80
C TRP A 170 -19.89 18.14 19.97
N ALA A 171 -20.43 18.96 19.06
CA ALA A 171 -19.68 19.67 18.01
C ALA A 171 -18.56 20.64 18.47
N GLU A 172 -18.45 20.95 19.77
CA GLU A 172 -17.32 21.74 20.30
C GLU A 172 -16.10 20.89 20.67
N THR A 173 -16.30 19.58 20.85
CA THR A 173 -15.28 18.61 21.28
C THR A 173 -15.05 17.51 20.23
N GLU A 174 -16.09 17.10 19.52
CA GLU A 174 -16.12 15.98 18.58
C GLU A 174 -16.42 16.46 17.15
N GLU A 175 -15.83 15.79 16.17
CA GLU A 175 -16.10 16.07 14.76
C GLU A 175 -17.22 15.19 14.18
N CYS A 176 -17.40 14.00 14.77
CA CYS A 176 -18.37 12.99 14.39
C CYS A 176 -18.72 12.13 15.61
N ASP A 177 -19.86 11.43 15.56
CA ASP A 177 -20.21 10.39 16.53
C ASP A 177 -21.23 9.45 15.89
N ASP A 178 -20.75 8.28 15.44
CA ASP A 178 -21.58 7.18 14.93
C ASP A 178 -21.95 6.20 16.07
N GLY A 179 -21.74 6.59 17.32
CA GLY A 179 -22.02 5.82 18.52
C GLY A 179 -21.13 4.59 18.64
N ALA A 180 -21.77 3.46 18.93
CA ALA A 180 -21.08 2.17 19.00
C ALA A 180 -20.49 1.70 17.65
N ASP A 181 -20.84 2.36 16.54
CA ASP A 181 -20.31 2.08 15.20
C ASP A 181 -19.04 2.89 14.87
N ASN A 182 -18.54 3.73 15.79
CA ASN A 182 -17.22 4.35 15.65
C ASN A 182 -16.13 3.28 15.49
N ASP A 183 -15.25 3.47 14.51
CA ASP A 183 -14.29 2.45 14.10
C ASP A 183 -13.06 3.11 13.47
N ASP A 184 -11.87 2.55 13.74
CA ASP A 184 -10.59 3.04 13.21
C ASP A 184 -10.42 2.71 11.71
N GLU A 185 -11.36 1.96 11.12
CA GLU A 185 -11.47 1.76 9.68
C GLU A 185 -12.69 2.47 9.04
N GLY A 186 -13.45 3.22 9.84
CA GLY A 186 -14.69 3.91 9.47
C GLY A 186 -14.51 5.36 9.06
N ALA A 187 -15.63 6.07 8.85
CA ALA A 187 -15.63 7.51 8.60
C ALA A 187 -15.44 8.33 9.89
N CYS A 188 -15.89 7.77 11.01
CA CYS A 188 -15.70 8.32 12.35
C CYS A 188 -14.81 7.38 13.16
N LEU A 189 -13.63 7.87 13.53
CA LEU A 189 -12.64 7.11 14.29
C LEU A 189 -13.14 6.81 15.71
N SER A 190 -12.53 5.84 16.38
CA SER A 190 -12.84 5.53 17.79
C SER A 190 -12.59 6.71 18.75
N THR A 191 -11.89 7.75 18.28
CA THR A 191 -11.61 8.99 18.99
C THR A 191 -12.54 10.15 18.61
N CYS A 192 -13.59 9.92 17.81
CA CYS A 192 -14.52 10.95 17.33
C CYS A 192 -13.88 12.07 16.52
N GLU A 193 -12.73 11.77 15.91
CA GLU A 193 -12.17 12.55 14.81
C GLU A 193 -12.68 11.97 13.49
N SER A 194 -12.90 12.82 12.49
CA SER A 194 -13.24 12.33 11.16
C SER A 194 -12.01 11.71 10.50
N ALA A 195 -12.17 10.54 9.88
CA ALA A 195 -11.11 9.89 9.13
C ALA A 195 -10.65 10.79 7.98
N ARG A 196 -9.33 10.87 7.80
CA ARG A 196 -8.69 11.71 6.79
C ARG A 196 -7.37 11.08 6.34
N CYS A 197 -7.12 11.16 5.04
CA CYS A 197 -5.82 10.81 4.50
C CYS A 197 -4.64 11.48 5.24
N GLY A 198 -3.71 10.66 5.70
CA GLY A 198 -2.53 11.02 6.49
C GLY A 198 -2.77 11.05 8.00
N ASP A 199 -3.79 10.37 8.54
CA ASP A 199 -4.05 10.30 9.98
C ASP A 199 -3.60 8.99 10.65
N ALA A 200 -2.99 8.09 9.88
CA ALA A 200 -2.50 6.76 10.26
C ALA A 200 -3.61 5.69 10.41
N TYR A 201 -4.84 6.01 10.01
CA TYR A 201 -5.98 5.10 10.01
C TYR A 201 -6.48 4.87 8.59
N LEU A 202 -6.75 3.62 8.23
CA LEU A 202 -7.17 3.29 6.87
C LEU A 202 -8.69 3.38 6.75
N TRP A 203 -9.22 4.39 6.06
CA TRP A 203 -10.66 4.46 5.79
C TRP A 203 -11.08 3.41 4.76
N GLN A 204 -11.60 2.27 5.25
CA GLN A 204 -11.82 1.09 4.43
C GLN A 204 -12.84 1.33 3.32
N GLY A 205 -12.42 1.07 2.07
CA GLY A 205 -13.26 1.22 0.89
C GLY A 205 -13.31 2.65 0.34
N VAL A 206 -12.69 3.63 1.00
CA VAL A 206 -12.48 4.99 0.51
C VAL A 206 -11.01 5.22 0.15
N GLU A 207 -10.10 4.83 1.05
CA GLU A 207 -8.65 4.97 0.89
C GLU A 207 -8.00 3.64 0.47
N GLY A 208 -6.95 3.73 -0.36
CA GLY A 208 -6.16 2.57 -0.78
C GLY A 208 -4.98 2.27 0.13
N CYS A 209 -4.54 3.26 0.90
CA CYS A 209 -3.47 3.23 1.90
C CYS A 209 -3.62 4.45 2.83
N ASP A 210 -2.98 4.41 3.99
CA ASP A 210 -2.72 5.57 4.85
C ASP A 210 -1.47 5.26 5.69
N ASP A 211 -0.45 6.10 5.65
CA ASP A 211 0.79 5.96 6.42
C ASP A 211 1.01 7.06 7.45
N GLY A 212 0.01 7.92 7.66
CA GLY A 212 0.01 8.91 8.72
C GLY A 212 0.82 10.16 8.45
N ASP A 213 1.16 10.45 7.19
CA ASP A 213 1.81 11.71 6.85
C ASP A 213 1.31 12.36 5.53
N GLN A 214 2.10 13.31 5.01
CA GLN A 214 1.79 14.07 3.79
C GLN A 214 3.02 14.14 2.88
N ASP A 215 3.81 13.08 2.85
CA ASP A 215 4.90 12.86 1.91
C ASP A 215 4.39 12.02 0.73
N ASN A 216 4.72 12.42 -0.50
CA ASN A 216 4.38 11.60 -1.68
C ASN A 216 5.56 10.70 -2.10
N THR A 217 6.63 10.66 -1.31
CA THR A 217 7.88 9.99 -1.68
C THR A 217 8.09 8.65 -0.98
N ASP A 218 7.02 8.08 -0.44
CA ASP A 218 6.97 6.75 0.16
C ASP A 218 5.87 5.90 -0.50
N ALA A 219 5.29 4.95 0.25
CA ALA A 219 4.39 3.96 -0.30
C ALA A 219 2.95 4.49 -0.49
N CYS A 220 2.58 5.61 0.13
CA CYS A 220 1.24 6.16 0.08
C CYS A 220 1.27 7.63 -0.31
N LEU A 221 0.59 8.00 -1.38
CA LEU A 221 0.51 9.39 -1.79
C LEU A 221 -0.46 10.17 -0.88
N ASN A 222 -0.33 11.50 -0.86
CA ASN A 222 -1.17 12.42 -0.05
C ASN A 222 -2.67 12.41 -0.43
N ASN A 223 -3.05 11.69 -1.49
CA ASN A 223 -4.42 11.45 -1.91
C ASN A 223 -4.91 10.03 -1.53
N CYS A 224 -4.14 9.31 -0.71
CA CYS A 224 -4.39 7.97 -0.22
C CYS A 224 -4.58 6.92 -1.32
N THR A 225 -3.83 7.10 -2.41
CA THR A 225 -3.59 6.04 -3.39
C THR A 225 -2.18 5.48 -3.21
N PRO A 226 -2.00 4.16 -3.31
CA PRO A 226 -0.66 3.56 -3.27
C PRO A 226 0.24 4.15 -4.35
N ALA A 227 1.50 4.43 -4.01
CA ALA A 227 2.49 4.91 -4.95
C ALA A 227 2.75 3.87 -6.05
N THR A 228 2.92 4.34 -7.28
CA THR A 228 3.18 3.52 -8.45
C THR A 228 4.01 4.27 -9.47
N CYS A 229 4.95 3.58 -10.12
CA CYS A 229 5.68 4.09 -11.25
C CYS A 229 4.80 4.79 -12.31
N GLY A 230 5.14 6.03 -12.62
CA GLY A 230 4.43 6.93 -13.51
C GLY A 230 3.37 7.79 -12.83
N ASP A 231 3.33 7.88 -11.50
CA ASP A 231 2.35 8.68 -10.75
C ASP A 231 2.76 10.15 -10.56
N GLY A 232 4.00 10.49 -10.91
CA GLY A 232 4.58 11.84 -10.84
C GLY A 232 5.45 12.07 -9.61
N TYR A 233 5.62 11.07 -8.74
CA TYR A 233 6.42 11.13 -7.53
C TYR A 233 7.39 9.95 -7.46
N VAL A 234 8.57 10.17 -6.88
CA VAL A 234 9.57 9.10 -6.73
C VAL A 234 9.41 8.48 -5.35
N TRP A 235 9.05 7.20 -5.30
CA TRP A 235 9.07 6.42 -4.06
C TRP A 235 10.52 6.12 -3.64
N GLN A 236 11.00 6.85 -2.64
CA GLN A 236 12.37 6.74 -2.14
C GLN A 236 12.72 5.33 -1.68
N GLY A 237 13.74 4.77 -2.32
CA GLY A 237 14.25 3.43 -2.00
C GLY A 237 13.53 2.27 -2.69
N ALA A 238 12.44 2.54 -3.41
CA ALA A 238 11.78 1.59 -4.30
C ALA A 238 11.98 1.94 -5.78
N GLU A 239 11.98 3.23 -6.13
CA GLU A 239 12.06 3.75 -7.50
C GLU A 239 13.34 4.57 -7.71
N GLU A 240 13.97 4.45 -8.89
CA GLU A 240 15.15 5.24 -9.26
C GLU A 240 14.75 6.58 -9.91
N CYS A 241 13.60 6.60 -10.58
CA CYS A 241 12.99 7.75 -11.24
C CYS A 241 11.47 7.62 -11.28
N ASP A 242 10.81 8.70 -11.68
CA ASP A 242 9.40 8.74 -12.07
C ASP A 242 9.24 9.94 -13.01
N ASP A 243 8.60 9.77 -14.17
CA ASP A 243 8.35 10.84 -15.15
C ASP A 243 6.86 11.18 -15.33
N GLY A 244 6.02 10.69 -14.43
CA GLY A 244 4.59 10.98 -14.35
C GLY A 244 3.76 10.39 -15.48
N ASN A 245 4.28 9.38 -16.19
CA ASN A 245 3.52 8.70 -17.22
C ASN A 245 3.94 7.22 -17.38
N ALA A 246 3.26 6.50 -18.27
CA ALA A 246 3.45 5.06 -18.48
C ALA A 246 3.98 4.73 -19.89
N ILE A 247 4.82 5.61 -20.45
CA ILE A 247 5.45 5.45 -21.75
C ILE A 247 6.90 5.01 -21.49
N ASP A 248 7.34 3.94 -22.17
CA ASP A 248 8.75 3.57 -22.09
C ASP A 248 9.62 4.51 -22.94
N ASP A 249 10.88 4.67 -22.54
CA ASP A 249 11.94 5.40 -23.27
C ASP A 249 11.78 6.94 -23.34
N ASP A 250 11.01 7.60 -22.45
CA ASP A 250 10.86 9.07 -22.44
C ASP A 250 11.32 9.79 -21.16
N GLY A 251 12.01 9.08 -20.27
CA GLY A 251 12.72 9.66 -19.13
C GLY A 251 12.90 8.66 -18.00
N CYS A 252 11.84 7.92 -17.71
CA CYS A 252 11.83 6.81 -16.78
C CYS A 252 11.17 5.60 -17.47
N GLY A 253 11.71 4.40 -17.28
CA GLY A 253 11.05 3.18 -17.73
C GLY A 253 9.79 2.92 -16.92
N ASN A 254 8.83 2.16 -17.48
CA ASN A 254 7.65 1.70 -16.74
C ASN A 254 7.98 0.79 -15.53
N ASP A 255 9.24 0.37 -15.41
CA ASP A 255 9.80 -0.36 -14.28
C ASP A 255 10.56 0.53 -13.28
N CYS A 256 10.45 1.85 -13.44
CA CYS A 256 11.07 2.87 -12.60
C CYS A 256 12.59 2.84 -12.56
N THR A 257 13.18 2.36 -13.66
CA THR A 257 14.61 2.49 -13.95
C THR A 257 14.85 3.68 -14.88
N LEU A 258 16.01 4.33 -14.75
CA LEU A 258 16.32 5.48 -15.61
C LEU A 258 16.32 5.07 -17.09
N ALA A 259 15.52 5.77 -17.89
CA ALA A 259 15.60 5.61 -19.33
C ALA A 259 16.93 6.19 -19.85
N PRO A 260 17.57 5.54 -20.84
CA PRO A 260 18.81 6.03 -21.40
C PRO A 260 18.63 7.40 -22.08
N THR A 261 19.52 8.34 -21.75
CA THR A 261 19.33 9.78 -22.06
C THR A 261 19.78 10.19 -23.45
N GLU A 262 20.57 9.36 -24.14
CA GLU A 262 21.11 9.64 -25.47
C GLU A 262 21.23 8.35 -26.28
N PHE A 263 20.62 8.29 -27.46
CA PHE A 263 20.78 7.20 -28.42
C PHE A 263 21.87 7.53 -29.45
N ASP A 264 22.71 6.56 -29.80
CA ASP A 264 23.68 6.72 -30.90
C ASP A 264 23.08 6.46 -32.29
N ASP A 265 23.90 6.64 -33.33
CA ASP A 265 23.51 6.46 -34.74
C ASP A 265 22.83 5.11 -35.04
N CYS A 266 23.11 4.06 -34.25
CA CYS A 266 22.53 2.75 -34.42
C CYS A 266 21.21 2.56 -33.65
N GLY A 267 20.68 3.61 -33.03
CA GLY A 267 19.43 3.57 -32.28
C GLY A 267 19.54 2.82 -30.95
N PHE A 268 20.74 2.73 -30.39
CA PHE A 268 20.96 2.15 -29.07
C PHE A 268 21.43 3.22 -28.08
N PRO A 269 21.11 3.06 -26.80
CA PRO A 269 21.66 3.90 -25.74
C PRO A 269 23.19 4.01 -25.84
N SER A 270 23.68 5.24 -25.89
CA SER A 270 25.11 5.53 -26.06
C SER A 270 25.92 5.36 -24.77
N ASP A 271 25.22 5.39 -23.63
CA ASP A 271 25.73 5.29 -22.26
C ASP A 271 25.38 3.97 -21.55
N ASP A 272 24.57 3.10 -22.16
CA ASP A 272 24.19 1.82 -21.57
C ASP A 272 25.26 0.74 -21.76
N GLY A 273 25.70 0.18 -20.62
CA GLY A 273 26.39 -1.09 -20.55
C GLY A 273 27.87 -1.12 -20.95
N VAL A 274 28.34 -2.32 -21.28
CA VAL A 274 29.72 -2.59 -21.71
C VAL A 274 29.74 -2.83 -23.20
N TRP A 275 30.57 -2.09 -23.93
CA TRP A 275 30.71 -2.26 -25.37
C TRP A 275 32.16 -2.43 -25.81
N VAL A 276 32.32 -3.14 -26.92
CA VAL A 276 33.58 -3.25 -27.68
C VAL A 276 33.31 -2.90 -29.14
N GLU A 277 34.10 -1.99 -29.70
CA GLU A 277 34.07 -1.64 -31.12
C GLU A 277 35.35 -2.09 -31.80
N PHE A 278 35.20 -2.80 -32.93
CA PHE A 278 36.27 -3.12 -33.86
C PHE A 278 36.19 -2.17 -35.05
N SER A 279 37.28 -1.48 -35.34
CA SER A 279 37.36 -0.45 -36.37
C SER A 279 38.50 -0.72 -37.35
N TRP A 280 38.23 -0.47 -38.63
CA TRP A 280 39.20 -0.59 -39.72
C TRP A 280 39.58 0.76 -40.33
N THR A 281 39.40 1.86 -39.58
CA THR A 281 39.48 3.24 -40.09
C THR A 281 40.87 3.86 -40.23
N THR A 282 41.97 3.13 -40.05
CA THR A 282 43.29 3.75 -40.04
C THR A 282 43.90 3.88 -41.44
N GLN A 283 44.35 5.09 -41.75
CA GLN A 283 44.78 5.53 -43.08
C GLN A 283 46.03 4.81 -43.64
N ASP A 284 46.74 4.03 -42.82
CA ASP A 284 48.09 3.53 -43.12
C ASP A 284 48.34 2.02 -42.81
N GLN A 285 47.32 1.24 -42.44
CA GLN A 285 47.51 -0.20 -42.20
C GLN A 285 47.31 -1.00 -43.51
N GLN A 286 48.30 -1.83 -43.85
CA GLN A 286 48.11 -2.96 -44.78
C GLN A 286 46.97 -3.86 -44.27
N PRO A 287 46.32 -4.70 -45.10
CA PRO A 287 45.33 -5.66 -44.60
C PRO A 287 45.83 -6.37 -43.34
N GLY A 288 45.20 -6.08 -42.20
CA GLY A 288 45.71 -6.39 -40.86
C GLY A 288 44.61 -6.27 -39.81
N ASP A 289 44.98 -6.59 -38.56
CA ASP A 289 44.04 -6.70 -37.44
C ASP A 289 43.31 -5.37 -37.16
N PRO A 290 42.02 -5.39 -36.79
CA PRO A 290 41.27 -4.17 -36.43
C PRO A 290 41.90 -3.43 -35.24
N GLU A 291 41.72 -2.11 -35.22
CA GLU A 291 41.83 -1.35 -33.97
C GLU A 291 40.58 -1.63 -33.13
N PHE A 292 40.73 -1.79 -31.81
CA PHE A 292 39.59 -1.97 -30.92
C PHE A 292 39.54 -0.90 -29.85
N SER A 293 38.33 -0.42 -29.57
CA SER A 293 37.99 0.47 -28.47
C SER A 293 36.91 -0.18 -27.62
N PHE A 294 36.78 0.23 -26.37
CA PHE A 294 35.79 -0.32 -25.44
C PHE A 294 35.37 0.77 -24.43
N SER A 295 34.21 0.59 -23.79
CA SER A 295 33.72 1.53 -22.78
C SER A 295 34.62 1.55 -21.54
N SER A 296 34.87 2.74 -20.98
CA SER A 296 35.60 2.90 -19.72
C SER A 296 34.63 2.83 -18.54
N THR A 297 34.19 1.63 -18.16
CA THR A 297 33.32 1.48 -16.98
C THR A 297 34.11 1.79 -15.69
N PRO A 298 33.55 2.56 -14.73
CA PRO A 298 34.18 2.78 -13.43
C PRO A 298 34.50 1.45 -12.71
N GLY A 299 35.76 1.24 -12.35
CA GLY A 299 36.22 0.03 -11.66
C GLY A 299 37.16 -0.87 -12.48
N TRP A 300 37.31 -0.60 -13.78
CA TRP A 300 38.21 -1.39 -14.64
C TRP A 300 39.31 -0.56 -15.30
N GLY A 301 40.55 -0.99 -15.06
CA GLY A 301 41.70 -0.68 -15.91
C GLY A 301 41.72 -1.61 -17.11
N ALA A 302 42.47 -1.21 -18.13
CA ALA A 302 42.49 -1.79 -19.48
C ALA A 302 42.89 -3.28 -19.72
N PRO A 303 43.34 -4.17 -18.79
CA PRO A 303 43.98 -5.42 -19.25
C PRO A 303 43.21 -6.76 -19.12
N GLN A 304 41.96 -6.87 -18.63
CA GLN A 304 41.30 -8.22 -18.54
C GLN A 304 40.14 -8.49 -19.52
N TRP A 305 39.64 -7.47 -20.23
CA TRP A 305 38.95 -7.65 -21.51
C TRP A 305 39.97 -7.51 -22.62
N SER A 306 40.55 -8.62 -23.06
CA SER A 306 41.30 -8.67 -24.32
C SER A 306 40.40 -9.36 -25.33
N PRO A 307 39.49 -8.63 -26.01
CA PRO A 307 38.86 -9.14 -27.20
C PRO A 307 40.00 -9.42 -28.19
N GLN A 308 40.41 -10.67 -28.28
CA GLN A 308 41.32 -11.06 -29.34
C GLN A 308 40.44 -11.22 -30.57
N ALA A 309 40.31 -10.18 -31.38
CA ALA A 309 39.88 -10.33 -32.76
C ALA A 309 40.94 -11.20 -33.47
N VAL A 310 40.89 -12.52 -33.28
CA VAL A 310 41.74 -13.46 -34.00
C VAL A 310 40.97 -13.88 -35.23
N ASP A 311 41.40 -13.30 -36.34
CA ASP A 311 40.82 -13.52 -37.65
C ASP A 311 41.02 -14.95 -38.17
N LEU A 312 40.06 -15.36 -38.98
CA LEU A 312 40.23 -16.31 -40.06
C LEU A 312 39.76 -15.58 -41.33
N PHE A 313 40.60 -14.69 -41.88
CA PHE A 313 40.31 -13.87 -43.07
C PHE A 313 40.21 -14.81 -44.28
N ALA A 314 39.13 -15.56 -44.39
CA ALA A 314 38.99 -16.68 -45.32
C ALA A 314 38.78 -16.23 -46.78
N GLY A 315 39.40 -15.13 -47.21
CA GLY A 315 39.18 -14.49 -48.51
C GLY A 315 38.95 -12.97 -48.40
N ILE A 316 38.59 -12.49 -47.21
CA ILE A 316 38.33 -11.08 -46.92
C ILE A 316 39.59 -10.23 -47.15
N VAL A 317 39.43 -9.14 -47.88
CA VAL A 317 40.50 -8.17 -48.17
C VAL A 317 40.15 -6.79 -47.65
N ALA A 318 41.11 -6.12 -47.01
CA ALA A 318 41.00 -4.69 -46.77
C ALA A 318 41.17 -3.95 -48.11
N GLY A 319 40.35 -2.94 -48.35
CA GLY A 319 40.46 -2.13 -49.56
C GLY A 319 40.02 -0.70 -49.32
N ASN A 320 40.58 0.19 -50.14
CA ASN A 320 40.16 1.58 -50.15
C ASN A 320 38.72 1.68 -50.70
N ASP A 321 37.92 2.51 -50.06
CA ASP A 321 36.54 2.80 -50.42
C ASP A 321 36.31 4.32 -50.20
N PRO A 322 35.37 4.96 -50.92
CA PRO A 322 35.02 6.36 -50.68
C PRO A 322 34.68 6.74 -49.23
N ILE A 323 34.23 5.79 -48.39
CA ILE A 323 34.02 6.04 -46.94
C ILE A 323 35.29 5.82 -46.09
N GLY A 324 36.41 5.49 -46.71
CA GLY A 324 37.70 5.21 -46.08
C GLY A 324 38.17 3.78 -46.32
N TRP A 325 39.10 3.31 -45.49
CA TRP A 325 39.47 1.90 -45.49
C TRP A 325 38.35 1.06 -44.89
N VAL A 326 38.00 -0.02 -45.59
CA VAL A 326 36.95 -0.96 -45.18
C VAL A 326 37.43 -2.40 -45.37
N LEU A 327 36.91 -3.31 -44.55
CA LEU A 327 36.93 -4.73 -44.88
C LEU A 327 35.86 -5.03 -45.92
N ARG A 328 36.22 -5.80 -46.94
CA ARG A 328 35.33 -6.21 -48.00
C ARG A 328 34.89 -7.65 -47.73
N VAL A 329 33.64 -7.83 -47.33
CA VAL A 329 33.04 -9.14 -47.06
C VAL A 329 32.02 -9.45 -48.16
N ASP A 330 32.22 -10.55 -48.89
CA ASP A 330 31.27 -11.03 -49.90
C ASP A 330 30.46 -12.25 -49.40
N ASN A 331 29.68 -12.85 -50.29
CA ASN A 331 28.82 -13.99 -49.98
C ASN A 331 29.54 -15.34 -49.87
N ALA A 332 30.82 -15.40 -50.23
CA ALA A 332 31.69 -16.57 -50.04
C ALA A 332 32.50 -16.46 -48.74
N ASP A 333 32.60 -15.25 -48.19
CA ASP A 333 33.37 -14.92 -47.00
C ASP A 333 32.51 -14.86 -45.71
N THR A 334 33.18 -14.94 -44.57
CA THR A 334 32.56 -14.74 -43.25
C THR A 334 33.56 -14.04 -42.34
N LEU A 335 33.17 -12.88 -41.80
CA LEU A 335 33.97 -12.21 -40.77
C LEU A 335 33.63 -12.83 -39.41
N ARG A 336 34.63 -13.28 -38.67
CA ARG A 336 34.45 -13.88 -37.34
C ARG A 336 35.18 -13.08 -36.27
N LEU A 337 34.41 -12.44 -35.40
CA LEU A 337 34.90 -11.76 -34.22
C LEU A 337 34.91 -12.71 -33.03
N ARG A 338 35.95 -12.67 -32.19
CA ARG A 338 36.06 -13.49 -30.98
C ARG A 338 36.16 -12.60 -29.75
N PHE A 339 35.40 -12.96 -28.72
CA PHE A 339 35.33 -12.19 -27.48
C PHE A 339 34.98 -13.11 -26.29
N LYS A 340 35.04 -12.55 -25.08
CA LYS A 340 34.75 -13.26 -23.82
C LYS A 340 33.80 -12.40 -22.98
N THR A 341 32.96 -13.05 -22.19
CA THR A 341 31.98 -12.42 -21.29
C THR A 341 32.13 -12.91 -19.85
N THR A 342 33.27 -13.51 -19.50
CA THR A 342 33.56 -14.05 -18.16
C THR A 342 33.34 -13.00 -17.08
N GLY A 343 32.58 -13.34 -16.04
CA GLY A 343 32.26 -12.46 -14.92
C GLY A 343 31.32 -11.32 -15.27
N LEU A 344 30.51 -11.47 -16.34
CA LEU A 344 29.49 -10.50 -16.72
C LEU A 344 28.13 -11.19 -16.85
N SER A 345 27.13 -10.54 -16.26
CA SER A 345 25.71 -10.75 -16.53
C SER A 345 25.15 -9.50 -17.21
N PHE A 346 24.15 -9.65 -18.07
CA PHE A 346 23.56 -8.56 -18.85
C PHE A 346 22.19 -9.00 -19.36
N ASP A 347 21.27 -8.06 -19.56
CA ASP A 347 19.89 -8.41 -19.92
C ASP A 347 19.73 -8.64 -21.42
N SER A 348 20.41 -7.83 -22.23
CA SER A 348 20.33 -7.94 -23.68
C SER A 348 21.65 -7.58 -24.37
N ALA A 349 21.75 -7.91 -25.66
CA ALA A 349 22.94 -7.63 -26.46
C ALA A 349 22.54 -7.07 -27.82
N THR A 350 23.30 -6.09 -28.30
CA THR A 350 23.05 -5.43 -29.57
C THR A 350 24.33 -5.27 -30.38
N VAL A 351 24.19 -5.18 -31.69
CA VAL A 351 25.32 -4.98 -32.60
C VAL A 351 25.03 -3.79 -33.51
N CYS A 352 25.92 -2.83 -33.49
CA CYS A 352 25.94 -1.70 -34.42
C CYS A 352 26.94 -2.01 -35.53
N VAL A 353 26.45 -2.18 -36.75
CA VAL A 353 27.28 -2.39 -37.95
C VAL A 353 27.36 -1.07 -38.71
N LYS A 354 28.56 -0.54 -38.92
CA LYS A 354 28.81 0.68 -39.70
C LYS A 354 29.59 0.34 -40.96
N GLY A 355 29.11 0.81 -42.10
CA GLY A 355 29.70 0.50 -43.39
C GLY A 355 28.84 0.94 -44.54
N ARG A 356 28.91 0.24 -45.67
CA ARG A 356 28.03 0.47 -46.81
C ARG A 356 27.98 -0.72 -47.77
N SER A 357 26.97 -0.72 -48.64
CA SER A 357 27.04 -1.51 -49.88
C SER A 357 28.11 -0.93 -50.81
N SER A 358 28.96 -1.79 -51.37
CA SER A 358 29.92 -1.38 -52.42
C SER A 358 29.31 -1.37 -53.83
N SER A 359 28.02 -1.70 -53.96
CA SER A 359 27.28 -1.66 -55.22
C SER A 359 26.40 -0.43 -55.32
N ALA A 360 26.40 0.17 -56.53
CA ALA A 360 25.53 1.29 -56.90
C ALA A 360 24.10 0.90 -57.22
N GLN A 361 23.84 -0.40 -57.37
CA GLN A 361 22.61 -0.92 -57.96
C GLN A 361 21.88 -1.86 -57.00
N PHE A 362 22.62 -2.47 -56.08
CA PHE A 362 22.09 -3.48 -55.18
C PHE A 362 22.49 -3.14 -53.74
N GLY A 363 21.50 -3.16 -52.86
CA GLY A 363 21.77 -3.19 -51.42
C GLY A 363 22.45 -4.50 -51.03
N VAL A 364 23.01 -4.51 -49.83
CA VAL A 364 23.63 -5.69 -49.24
C VAL A 364 22.87 -6.06 -47.97
N ASN A 365 22.53 -7.35 -47.84
CA ASN A 365 21.96 -7.90 -46.63
C ASN A 365 23.02 -8.75 -45.95
N PHE A 366 23.06 -8.73 -44.62
CA PHE A 366 24.01 -9.51 -43.86
C PHE A 366 23.36 -10.09 -42.62
N ASP A 367 23.80 -11.29 -42.24
CA ASP A 367 23.39 -11.97 -41.02
C ASP A 367 24.50 -11.91 -39.99
N LEU A 368 24.09 -11.72 -38.74
CA LEU A 368 24.89 -11.87 -37.54
C LEU A 368 24.53 -13.18 -36.87
N ARG A 369 25.52 -14.01 -36.51
CA ARG A 369 25.27 -15.30 -35.86
C ARG A 369 26.32 -15.60 -34.81
N ASN A 370 25.91 -16.11 -33.65
CA ASN A 370 26.87 -16.72 -32.73
C ASN A 370 27.08 -18.20 -33.10
N SER A 371 28.27 -18.53 -33.62
CA SER A 371 28.57 -19.89 -34.10
C SER A 371 28.61 -20.96 -32.99
N GLN A 372 28.69 -20.55 -31.71
CA GLN A 372 28.74 -21.48 -30.59
C GLN A 372 27.38 -21.95 -30.09
N ASN A 373 26.33 -21.15 -30.23
CA ASN A 373 24.99 -21.48 -29.71
C ASN A 373 23.95 -21.76 -30.82
N GLY A 374 24.39 -21.88 -32.07
CA GLY A 374 23.56 -22.33 -33.19
C GLY A 374 22.49 -21.30 -33.61
N ASN A 375 22.78 -20.55 -34.68
CA ASN A 375 21.85 -19.71 -35.45
C ASN A 375 20.92 -18.75 -34.69
N CYS A 376 21.19 -18.48 -33.41
CA CYS A 376 20.77 -17.27 -32.74
C CYS A 376 21.43 -16.10 -33.49
N GLY A 377 20.61 -15.25 -34.09
CA GLY A 377 21.12 -14.27 -35.03
C GLY A 377 20.13 -13.17 -35.33
N GLY A 378 20.67 -12.04 -35.77
CA GLY A 378 19.93 -10.93 -36.34
C GLY A 378 20.36 -10.70 -37.78
N SER A 379 19.62 -9.88 -38.51
CA SER A 379 19.96 -9.53 -39.88
C SER A 379 19.89 -8.02 -40.04
N GLY A 380 20.83 -7.47 -40.80
CA GLY A 380 20.83 -6.06 -41.18
C GLY A 380 20.89 -5.90 -42.70
N SER A 381 20.72 -4.67 -43.14
CA SER A 381 20.81 -4.32 -44.56
C SER A 381 21.31 -2.91 -44.78
N PHE A 382 22.07 -2.72 -45.86
CA PHE A 382 22.43 -1.40 -46.37
C PHE A 382 21.87 -1.21 -47.78
N SER A 383 21.26 -0.05 -48.02
CA SER A 383 20.78 0.37 -49.34
C SER A 383 21.94 0.67 -50.29
N ALA A 384 21.62 0.80 -51.59
CA ALA A 384 22.60 1.06 -52.65
C ALA A 384 22.94 2.56 -52.82
N ASP A 385 23.19 3.29 -51.73
CA ASP A 385 23.19 4.76 -51.73
C ASP A 385 24.58 5.43 -51.71
N TRP A 386 25.67 4.66 -51.87
CA TRP A 386 27.08 5.12 -51.87
C TRP A 386 27.56 5.92 -50.65
N ILE A 387 26.68 6.21 -49.70
CA ILE A 387 26.98 6.82 -48.41
C ILE A 387 27.25 5.76 -47.35
N GLU A 388 27.93 6.16 -46.28
CA GLU A 388 28.02 5.36 -45.07
C GLU A 388 26.64 5.22 -44.44
N GLN A 389 26.35 4.01 -43.99
CA GLN A 389 25.14 3.61 -43.29
C GLN A 389 25.52 2.89 -42.00
N HIS A 390 24.56 2.87 -41.10
CA HIS A 390 24.62 2.18 -39.83
C HIS A 390 23.33 1.39 -39.66
N ASP A 391 23.45 0.20 -39.11
CA ASP A 391 22.29 -0.64 -38.80
C ASP A 391 22.49 -1.22 -37.40
N GLY A 392 21.52 -0.93 -36.54
CA GLY A 392 21.47 -1.42 -35.17
C GLY A 392 20.64 -2.68 -35.10
N ILE A 393 21.28 -3.77 -34.69
CA ILE A 393 20.69 -5.11 -34.71
C ILE A 393 20.59 -5.62 -33.28
N ALA A 394 19.37 -5.77 -32.78
CA ALA A 394 19.11 -6.49 -31.54
C ALA A 394 19.39 -7.98 -31.74
N LEU A 395 20.20 -8.57 -30.86
CA LEU A 395 20.46 -10.00 -30.88
C LEU A 395 19.41 -10.70 -30.00
N PRO A 396 18.79 -11.79 -30.47
CA PRO A 396 17.84 -12.55 -29.66
C PRO A 396 18.43 -13.05 -28.35
N ASP A 397 17.58 -13.27 -27.35
CA ASP A 397 17.97 -13.82 -26.05
C ASP A 397 18.82 -15.08 -26.20
N ASN A 398 19.90 -15.18 -25.42
CA ASN A 398 20.90 -16.24 -25.47
C ASN A 398 21.75 -16.27 -26.76
N CYS A 399 21.68 -15.25 -27.62
CA CYS A 399 22.61 -15.13 -28.74
C CYS A 399 24.04 -14.93 -28.26
N VAL A 400 24.25 -13.99 -27.34
CA VAL A 400 25.50 -13.84 -26.60
C VAL A 400 25.33 -14.53 -25.25
N LEU A 401 26.20 -15.50 -24.95
CA LEU A 401 26.15 -16.19 -23.67
C LEU A 401 26.77 -15.32 -22.56
N GLN A 402 26.14 -15.27 -21.40
CA GLN A 402 26.71 -14.67 -20.19
C GLN A 402 27.83 -15.58 -19.62
N ASP A 403 28.75 -15.00 -18.84
CA ASP A 403 29.87 -15.70 -18.17
C ASP A 403 30.65 -16.72 -19.03
N SER A 404 30.93 -16.39 -20.28
CA SER A 404 31.58 -17.33 -21.21
C SER A 404 33.04 -16.97 -21.48
N ASN A 405 33.89 -18.00 -21.39
CA ASN A 405 35.34 -17.88 -21.56
C ASN A 405 35.80 -17.65 -23.02
N LEU A 406 34.96 -17.93 -24.01
CA LEU A 406 35.23 -17.64 -25.43
C LEU A 406 33.98 -17.87 -26.26
N GLN A 407 33.59 -16.88 -27.06
CA GLN A 407 32.51 -16.98 -28.04
C GLN A 407 32.88 -16.28 -29.35
N THR A 408 31.99 -16.39 -30.33
CA THR A 408 32.18 -15.81 -31.67
C THR A 408 30.95 -15.06 -32.13
N LEU A 409 31.16 -13.96 -32.85
CA LEU A 409 30.12 -13.33 -33.66
C LEU A 409 30.55 -13.37 -35.11
N ASP A 410 29.75 -14.03 -35.94
CA ASP A 410 29.98 -14.19 -37.37
C ASP A 410 29.10 -13.23 -38.15
N ILE A 411 29.68 -12.52 -39.12
CA ILE A 411 28.98 -11.67 -40.07
C ILE A 411 29.10 -12.31 -41.46
N THR A 412 27.96 -12.65 -42.05
CA THR A 412 27.89 -13.30 -43.36
C THR A 412 27.00 -12.50 -44.30
N VAL A 413 27.43 -12.28 -45.54
CA VAL A 413 26.63 -11.58 -46.53
C VAL A 413 25.70 -12.54 -47.27
N ASN A 414 24.44 -12.17 -47.40
CA ASN A 414 23.40 -13.00 -48.02
C ASN A 414 23.09 -12.53 -49.46
N GLY A 415 23.73 -13.17 -50.45
CA GLY A 415 23.31 -13.13 -51.86
C GLY A 415 24.37 -12.69 -52.89
N GLY A 416 24.07 -12.97 -54.17
CA GLY A 416 24.49 -12.25 -55.40
C GLY A 416 25.96 -11.97 -55.75
N VAL A 417 26.26 -11.93 -57.05
CA VAL A 417 27.45 -11.21 -57.56
C VAL A 417 27.22 -9.70 -57.37
N ASP A 418 28.26 -8.97 -56.95
CA ASP A 418 28.27 -7.53 -56.64
C ASP A 418 27.64 -7.09 -55.30
N GLN A 419 27.11 -8.00 -54.48
CA GLN A 419 26.63 -7.69 -53.11
C GLN A 419 27.78 -7.81 -52.10
N LEU A 420 28.66 -6.81 -52.11
CA LEU A 420 29.84 -6.77 -51.25
C LEU A 420 29.64 -5.72 -50.15
N LEU A 421 29.78 -6.15 -48.89
CA LEU A 421 29.70 -5.31 -47.69
C LEU A 421 31.06 -4.66 -47.45
N GLY A 422 31.11 -3.33 -47.52
CA GLY A 422 32.25 -2.53 -47.08
C GLY A 422 32.07 -2.18 -45.61
N LEU A 423 32.76 -2.89 -44.72
CA LEU A 423 32.64 -2.77 -43.28
C LEU A 423 33.68 -1.81 -42.70
N ARG A 424 33.22 -0.79 -41.96
CA ARG A 424 34.07 0.23 -41.34
C ARG A 424 34.26 0.00 -39.85
N SER A 425 33.18 -0.26 -39.13
CA SER A 425 33.25 -0.70 -37.73
C SER A 425 32.11 -1.65 -37.38
N VAL A 426 32.34 -2.46 -36.33
CA VAL A 426 31.33 -3.28 -35.68
C VAL A 426 31.46 -3.07 -34.20
N ARG A 427 30.39 -2.64 -33.55
CA ARG A 427 30.33 -2.53 -32.08
C ARG A 427 29.33 -3.53 -31.52
N LEU A 428 29.79 -4.36 -30.59
CA LEU A 428 28.94 -5.20 -29.75
C LEU A 428 28.73 -4.47 -28.42
N ALA A 429 27.48 -4.27 -28.03
CA ALA A 429 27.10 -3.72 -26.73
C ALA A 429 26.32 -4.77 -25.92
N LEU A 430 26.63 -4.86 -24.63
CA LEU A 430 25.94 -5.67 -23.64
C LEU A 430 25.26 -4.68 -22.69
N HIS A 431 23.93 -4.73 -22.61
CA HIS A 431 23.11 -3.72 -21.96
C HIS A 431 22.74 -4.15 -20.53
N ASN A 432 22.58 -3.18 -19.64
CA ASN A 432 22.31 -3.40 -18.21
C ASN A 432 23.26 -4.43 -17.56
N THR A 433 24.57 -4.24 -17.78
CA THR A 433 25.59 -5.18 -17.33
C THR A 433 25.84 -5.12 -15.82
N ASN A 434 25.75 -6.27 -15.15
CA ASN A 434 26.06 -6.46 -13.73
C ASN A 434 27.29 -7.37 -13.52
N PHE A 435 28.01 -7.15 -12.41
CA PHE A 435 29.27 -7.82 -12.06
C PHE A 435 29.11 -8.93 -11.00
#